data_AF-M1AF35-F1
#
_entry.id   AF-M1AF35-F1
#
_cell.length_a   1.000
_cell.length_b   1.000
_cell.length_c   1.000
_cell.angle_alpha   90.00
_cell.angle_beta   90.00
_cell.angle_gamma   90.00
#
_symmetry.space_group_name_H-M   'P 1'
#
loop_
_entity.id
_entity.type
_entity.pdbx_description
1 polymer ?
#
loop_
_entity_poly.entity_id
_entity_poly.type
_entity_poly.pdbx_seq_one_letter_code
_entity_poly.pdbx_strand_id
1 'polypeptide(L)'
;METDDTPAAEISTSPERLQAFSAALGRHRNLQHVEQLPVADVENVVNNGATVPYSKAEIEKLLKMMEEKGQLWVHSDTNVVYFM
;
A
#
# COMPACT_ATOMS: atom_id res chain seq x y z
N MET A 1 11.30 -35.33 -5.91
CA MET A 1 11.95 -34.29 -6.72
C MET A 1 11.59 -32.98 -6.07
N GLU A 2 12.60 -32.32 -5.52
CA GLU A 2 12.50 -31.02 -4.89
C GLU A 2 11.90 -30.04 -5.90
N THR A 3 10.78 -29.42 -5.54
CA THR A 3 10.20 -28.35 -6.34
C THR A 3 11.10 -27.14 -6.17
N ASP A 4 12.05 -27.01 -7.08
CA ASP A 4 12.81 -25.78 -7.32
C ASP A 4 11.84 -24.77 -7.94
N ASP A 5 10.94 -24.22 -7.10
CA ASP A 5 10.28 -22.96 -7.38
C ASP A 5 11.05 -21.93 -6.58
N THR A 6 12.13 -21.44 -7.18
CA THR A 6 12.74 -20.18 -6.75
C THR A 6 11.63 -19.13 -6.83
N PRO A 7 11.06 -18.63 -5.72
CA PRO A 7 10.02 -17.63 -5.83
C PRO A 7 10.74 -16.36 -6.28
N ALA A 8 10.45 -15.94 -7.50
CA ALA A 8 10.97 -14.74 -8.11
C ALA A 8 10.55 -13.53 -7.26
N ALA A 9 11.31 -13.26 -6.18
CA ALA A 9 11.04 -12.26 -5.15
C ALA A 9 9.56 -11.86 -5.16
N GLU A 10 8.68 -12.81 -4.83
CA GLU A 10 7.25 -12.58 -4.86
C GLU A 10 7.00 -11.39 -3.95
N ILE A 11 6.74 -10.24 -4.58
CA ILE A 11 6.40 -9.00 -3.89
C ILE A 11 5.28 -9.41 -2.94
N SER A 12 5.61 -9.53 -1.65
CA SER A 12 4.81 -10.30 -0.69
C SER A 12 3.60 -9.47 -0.31
N THR A 13 2.63 -9.42 -1.23
CA THR A 13 1.31 -8.85 -1.03
C THR A 13 0.46 -9.84 -0.22
N SER A 14 1.01 -10.36 0.87
CA SER A 14 0.27 -11.21 1.80
C SER A 14 -0.92 -10.41 2.35
N PRO A 15 -2.05 -11.05 2.64
CA PRO A 15 -3.23 -10.37 3.18
C PRO A 15 -2.94 -9.59 4.46
N GLU A 16 -1.99 -10.07 5.27
CA GLU A 16 -1.48 -9.36 6.46
C GLU A 16 -0.80 -8.03 6.10
N ARG A 17 0.03 -8.01 5.05
CA ARG A 17 0.69 -6.79 4.56
C ARG A 17 -0.32 -5.77 4.04
N LEU A 18 -1.34 -6.23 3.32
CA LEU A 18 -2.43 -5.38 2.83
C LEU A 18 -3.26 -4.81 3.99
N GLN A 19 -3.55 -5.61 5.01
CA GLN A 19 -4.28 -5.14 6.19
C GLN A 19 -3.47 -4.10 6.98
N ALA A 20 -2.18 -4.35 7.20
CA ALA A 20 -1.29 -3.39 7.85
C ALA A 20 -1.17 -2.07 7.05
N PHE A 21 -1.06 -2.17 5.72
CA PHE A 21 -1.01 -1.03 4.81
C PHE A 21 -2.31 -0.20 4.88
N SER A 22 -3.47 -0.85 4.77
CA SER A 22 -4.79 -0.25 4.94
C SER A 22 -4.93 0.45 6.31
N ALA A 23 -4.52 -0.22 7.38
CA ALA A 23 -4.59 0.33 8.74
C ALA A 23 -3.69 1.56 8.92
N ALA A 24 -2.47 1.54 8.37
CA ALA A 24 -1.55 2.66 8.41
C ALA A 24 -2.15 3.90 7.71
N LEU A 25 -2.70 3.72 6.50
CA LEU A 25 -3.36 4.77 5.76
C LEU A 25 -4.61 5.30 6.46
N GLY A 26 -5.48 4.41 6.96
CA GLY A 26 -6.68 4.80 7.69
C GLY A 26 -6.37 5.57 8.98
N ARG A 27 -5.29 5.17 9.69
CA ARG A 27 -4.80 5.89 10.87
C ARG A 27 -4.27 7.27 10.49
N HIS A 28 -3.49 7.38 9.42
CA HIS A 28 -2.95 8.66 8.97
C HIS A 28 -4.08 9.62 8.54
N ARG A 29 -5.05 9.13 7.77
CA ARG A 29 -6.30 9.86 7.45
C ARG A 29 -6.97 10.37 8.72
N ASN A 30 -7.15 9.52 9.71
CA ASN A 30 -7.85 9.89 10.95
C ASN A 30 -7.06 10.92 11.78
N LEU A 31 -5.73 10.79 11.85
CA LEU A 31 -4.87 11.69 12.63
C LEU A 31 -4.66 13.06 11.95
N GLN A 32 -4.53 13.09 10.62
CA GLN A 32 -4.26 14.31 9.87
C GLN A 32 -5.53 14.94 9.28
N HIS A 33 -6.69 14.27 9.38
CA HIS A 33 -7.95 14.68 8.76
C HIS A 33 -7.82 14.97 7.25
N VAL A 34 -6.99 14.19 6.56
CA VAL A 34 -6.74 14.33 5.13
C VAL A 34 -7.62 13.37 4.31
N GLU A 35 -8.21 13.87 3.23
CA GLU A 35 -9.01 13.06 2.30
C GLU A 35 -8.18 12.55 1.10
N GLN A 36 -6.98 13.09 0.93
CA GLN A 36 -6.04 12.71 -0.11
C GLN A 36 -4.62 12.62 0.45
N LEU A 37 -3.80 11.75 -0.14
CA LEU A 37 -2.41 11.55 0.23
C LEU A 37 -1.58 11.26 -1.03
N PRO A 38 -0.53 12.05 -1.36
CA PRO A 38 0.32 11.73 -2.49
C PRO A 38 1.07 10.42 -2.25
N VAL A 39 1.34 9.65 -3.30
CA VAL A 39 2.01 8.33 -3.21
C VAL A 39 3.40 8.45 -2.56
N ALA A 40 4.07 9.59 -2.73
CA ALA A 40 5.33 9.88 -2.04
C ALA A 40 5.16 9.94 -0.51
N ASP A 41 4.09 10.56 -0.02
CA ASP A 41 3.77 10.55 1.41
C ASP A 41 3.19 9.21 1.86
N VAL A 42 2.44 8.50 1.01
CA VAL A 42 1.99 7.13 1.28
C VAL A 42 3.19 6.25 1.62
N GLU A 43 4.24 6.28 0.80
CA GLU A 43 5.47 5.53 1.04
C GLU A 43 6.06 5.86 2.41
N ASN A 44 6.16 7.15 2.76
CA ASN A 44 6.68 7.54 4.06
C ASN A 44 5.75 7.11 5.21
N VAL A 45 4.44 7.26 5.07
CA VAL A 45 3.44 6.92 6.09
C VAL A 45 3.43 5.43 6.40
N VAL A 46 3.42 4.59 5.36
CA VAL A 46 3.39 3.15 5.55
C VAL A 46 4.74 2.62 6.03
N ASN A 47 5.85 3.20 5.57
CA ASN A 47 7.19 2.82 6.02
C ASN A 47 7.52 3.31 7.43
N ASN A 48 6.94 4.42 7.89
CA ASN A 48 7.15 4.92 9.25
C ASN A 48 6.59 3.96 10.31
N GLY A 49 5.49 3.26 9.99
CA GLY A 49 4.83 2.31 10.90
C GLY A 49 5.14 0.84 10.62
N ALA A 50 5.87 0.51 9.56
CA ALA A 50 6.10 -0.88 9.16
C ALA A 50 7.43 -1.43 9.68
N THR A 51 7.39 -2.66 10.18
CA THR A 51 8.59 -3.43 10.56
C THR A 51 9.51 -3.69 9.37
N VAL A 52 8.91 -3.83 8.18
CA VAL A 52 9.61 -4.03 6.91
C VAL A 52 9.17 -2.94 5.95
N PRO A 53 10.09 -2.15 5.36
CA PRO A 53 9.69 -1.13 4.41
C PRO A 53 9.05 -1.76 3.17
N TYR A 54 7.95 -1.16 2.74
CA TYR A 54 7.31 -1.41 1.46
C TYR A 54 8.13 -0.75 0.35
N SER A 55 8.37 -1.51 -0.72
CA SER A 55 8.96 -0.97 -1.95
C SER A 55 7.91 -0.27 -2.80
N LYS A 56 8.31 0.69 -3.62
CA LYS A 56 7.39 1.41 -4.52
C LYS A 56 6.48 0.49 -5.35
N ALA A 57 7.04 -0.54 -5.97
CA ALA A 57 6.28 -1.52 -6.75
C ALA A 57 5.27 -2.32 -5.89
N GLU A 58 5.58 -2.56 -4.61
CA GLU A 58 4.67 -3.20 -3.66
C GLU A 58 3.52 -2.26 -3.29
N ILE A 59 3.82 -0.99 -3.02
CA ILE A 59 2.84 0.05 -2.71
C ILE A 59 1.87 0.21 -3.87
N GLU A 60 2.35 0.34 -5.10
CA GLU A 60 1.51 0.46 -6.29
C GLU A 60 0.57 -0.75 -6.45
N LYS A 61 1.07 -1.96 -6.19
CA LYS A 61 0.30 -3.20 -6.26
C LYS A 61 -0.77 -3.28 -5.16
N LEU A 62 -0.43 -2.88 -3.93
CA LEU A 62 -1.36 -2.84 -2.79
C LEU A 62 -2.44 -1.76 -2.98
N LEU A 63 -2.06 -0.58 -3.47
CA LEU A 63 -3.00 0.50 -3.79
C LEU A 63 -4.01 0.05 -4.84
N LYS A 64 -3.55 -0.59 -5.92
CA LYS A 64 -4.43 -1.14 -6.95
C LYS A 64 -5.40 -2.18 -6.39
N MET A 65 -4.93 -3.07 -5.50
CA MET A 65 -5.82 -4.02 -4.81
C MET A 65 -6.88 -3.34 -3.94
N MET A 66 -6.55 -2.23 -3.29
CA MET A 66 -7.50 -1.46 -2.48
C MET A 66 -8.50 -0.69 -3.34
N GLU A 67 -8.06 -0.21 -4.51
CA GLU A 67 -8.93 0.41 -5.52
C GLU A 67 -9.95 -0.59 -6.07
N GLU A 68 -9.52 -1.81 -6.41
CA GLU A 68 -10.41 -2.90 -6.84
C GLU A 68 -11.44 -3.28 -5.78
N LYS A 69 -11.13 -3.06 -4.49
CA LYS A 69 -12.05 -3.26 -3.37
C LYS A 69 -12.96 -2.05 -3.10
N GLY A 70 -12.79 -0.95 -3.82
CA GLY A 70 -13.53 0.30 -3.63
C GLY A 70 -13.22 1.02 -2.31
N GLN A 71 -12.03 0.80 -1.74
CA GLN A 71 -11.63 1.42 -0.47
C GLN A 71 -10.98 2.80 -0.67
N LEU A 72 -10.37 3.02 -1.84
CA LEU A 72 -9.69 4.25 -2.21
C LEU A 72 -9.67 4.38 -3.75
N TRP A 73 -9.24 5.53 -4.23
CA TRP A 73 -8.99 5.79 -5.63
C TRP A 73 -7.56 6.28 -5.83
N VAL A 74 -6.87 5.77 -6.85
CA VAL A 74 -5.52 6.21 -7.20
C VAL A 74 -5.60 7.05 -8.46
N HIS A 75 -5.11 8.28 -8.38
CA HIS A 75 -4.98 9.15 -9.53
C HIS A 75 -3.57 9.01 -10.12
N SER A 76 -3.44 8.21 -11.19
CA SER A 76 -2.14 7.86 -11.78
C SER A 76 -1.38 9.06 -12.37
N ASP A 77 -2.08 10.10 -12.83
CA ASP A 77 -1.48 11.29 -13.44
C ASP A 77 -0.74 12.14 -12.39
N THR A 78 -1.37 12.35 -11.24
CA THR A 78 -0.82 13.15 -10.12
C THR A 78 -0.13 12.31 -9.06
N ASN A 79 -0.20 10.98 -9.17
CA ASN A 79 0.24 10.03 -8.15
C ASN A 79 -0.34 10.39 -6.77
N VAL A 80 -1.65 10.60 -6.70
CA VAL A 80 -2.38 10.92 -5.46
C VAL A 80 -3.40 9.84 -5.15
N VAL A 81 -3.44 9.42 -3.90
CA VAL A 81 -4.43 8.49 -3.34
C VAL A 81 -5.55 9.29 -2.70
N TYR A 82 -6.79 8.99 -3.07
CA TYR A 82 -8.01 9.58 -2.53
C TYR A 82 -8.73 8.53 -1.69
N PHE A 83 -9.03 8.85 -0.44
CA PHE A 83 -9.78 7.96 0.45
C PHE A 83 -11.29 8.13 0.21
N MET A 84 -12.04 7.02 0.20
CA MET A 84 -13.50 7.02 0.13
C MET A 84 -14.16 6.98 1.52
#